data_AF-A0A1M5J9M1-F1
#
_entry.id   AF-A0A1M5J9M1-F1
#
_cell.length_a   1.000
_cell.length_b   1.000
_cell.length_c   1.000
_cell.angle_alpha   90.00
_cell.angle_beta   90.00
_cell.angle_gamma   90.00
#
_symmetry.space_group_name_H-M   'P 1'
#
loop_
_entity.id
_entity.type
_entity.pdbx_description
1 polymer ?
#
loop_
_entity_poly.entity_id
_entity_poly.type
_entity_poly.pdbx_seq_one_letter_code
_entity_poly.pdbx_strand_id
1 'polypeptide(L)' 'MEKEAMKSLLEIIDQQVSSSILGGMEEQYEELERLGYIRINRDSVQHSSSITPEGMEFLYHDKE' A
#
# COMPACT_ATOMS: atom_id res chain seq x y z
N MET A 1 1.48 -9.00 8.65
CA MET A 1 0.84 -9.71 7.50
C MET A 1 1.78 -10.74 6.88
N GLU A 2 1.24 -11.69 6.10
CA GLU A 2 2.04 -12.53 5.19
C GLU A 2 2.59 -11.72 4.00
N LYS A 3 3.74 -12.13 3.45
CA LYS A 3 4.43 -11.43 2.35
C LYS A 3 3.54 -11.29 1.09
N GLU A 4 2.75 -12.31 0.80
CA GLU A 4 1.81 -12.33 -0.33
C GLU A 4 0.65 -11.34 -0.15
N ALA A 5 0.16 -11.18 1.09
CA ALA A 5 -0.88 -10.20 1.41
C ALA A 5 -0.36 -8.76 1.25
N MET A 6 0.90 -8.50 1.64
CA MET A 6 1.55 -7.22 1.41
C MET A 6 1.69 -6.89 -0.07
N LYS A 7 2.14 -7.85 -0.89
CA LYS A 7 2.24 -7.63 -2.34
C LYS A 7 0.89 -7.39 -2.98
N SER A 8 -0.13 -8.17 -2.63
CA SER A 8 -1.50 -7.94 -3.13
C SER A 8 -1.97 -6.51 -2.82
N LEU A 9 -1.74 -6.02 -1.60
CA LEU A 9 -2.10 -4.65 -1.24
C LEU A 9 -1.29 -3.60 -2.00
N LEU A 10 0.02 -3.79 -2.13
CA LEU A 10 0.90 -2.90 -2.91
C LEU A 10 0.48 -2.83 -4.39
N GLU A 11 0.13 -3.98 -4.98
CA GLU A 11 -0.37 -4.08 -6.34
C GLU A 11 -1.75 -3.39 -6.49
N ILE A 12 -2.65 -3.56 -5.52
CA ILE A 12 -3.95 -2.86 -5.50
C ILE A 12 -3.73 -1.35 -5.42
N ILE A 13 -2.79 -0.87 -4.60
CA ILE A 13 -2.48 0.57 -4.48
C ILE A 13 -1.88 1.11 -5.78
N ASP A 14 -1.00 0.34 -6.42
CA ASP A 14 -0.39 0.70 -7.71
C ASP A 14 -1.43 0.75 -8.85
N GLN A 15 -2.33 -0.25 -8.92
CA GLN A 15 -3.35 -0.33 -9.97
C GLN A 15 -4.56 0.56 -9.72
N GLN A 16 -4.95 0.77 -8.47
CA GLN A 16 -6.20 1.41 -8.10
C GLN A 16 -5.93 2.83 -7.58
N VAL A 17 -5.88 3.78 -8.52
CA VAL A 17 -5.60 5.22 -8.29
C VAL A 17 -6.61 5.93 -7.35
N SER A 18 -7.68 5.26 -6.91
CA SER A 18 -8.68 5.83 -5.98
C SER A 18 -9.53 4.75 -5.34
N SER A 19 -9.04 4.12 -4.28
CA SER A 19 -9.89 3.31 -3.40
C SER A 19 -9.98 3.97 -2.04
N SER A 20 -11.21 4.10 -1.52
CA SER A 20 -11.42 4.52 -0.14
C SER A 20 -10.77 3.49 0.78
N ILE A 21 -9.64 3.86 1.37
CA ILE A 21 -8.91 3.06 2.39
C ILE A 21 -9.84 2.65 3.56
N LEU A 22 -10.99 3.31 3.72
CA LEU A 22 -12.03 3.06 4.73
C LEU A 22 -12.95 1.86 4.42
N GLY A 23 -12.35 0.68 4.25
CA GLY A 23 -13.08 -0.57 3.98
C GLY A 23 -12.58 -1.75 4.81
N GLY A 24 -12.33 -1.56 6.11
CA GLY A 24 -11.96 -2.65 7.04
C GLY A 24 -10.51 -3.15 6.93
N MET A 25 -9.69 -2.55 6.06
CA MET A 25 -8.28 -2.89 5.88
C MET A 25 -7.31 -1.81 6.38
N GLU A 26 -7.78 -0.79 7.11
CA GLU A 26 -6.95 0.32 7.61
C GLU A 26 -5.70 -0.15 8.34
N GLU A 27 -5.81 -1.13 9.25
CA GLU A 27 -4.67 -1.68 9.99
C GLU A 27 -3.57 -2.23 9.07
N GLN A 28 -3.96 -2.81 7.93
CA GLN A 28 -3.02 -3.37 6.97
C GLN A 28 -2.27 -2.28 6.20
N TYR A 29 -2.98 -1.22 5.78
CA TYR A 29 -2.35 -0.06 5.14
C TYR A 29 -1.45 0.69 6.14
N GLU A 30 -1.88 0.84 7.39
CA GLU A 30 -1.05 1.45 8.44
C GLU A 30 0.21 0.64 8.75
N GLU A 31 0.12 -0.69 8.73
CA GLU A 31 1.30 -1.56 8.87
C GLU A 31 2.27 -1.37 7.69
N LEU A 32 1.77 -1.33 6.46
CA LEU A 32 2.58 -1.05 5.26
C LEU A 32 3.23 0.35 5.30
N GLU A 33 2.51 1.34 5.82
CA GLU A 33 3.03 2.71 6.02
C GLU A 33 4.12 2.75 7.09
N ARG A 34 3.92 2.05 8.22
CA ARG A 34 4.95 1.93 9.27
C ARG A 34 6.21 1.23 8.79
N LEU A 35 6.07 0.31 7.85
CA LEU A 35 7.18 -0.40 7.23
C LEU A 35 7.86 0.41 6.13
N GLY A 36 7.30 1.58 5.76
CA GLY A 36 7.85 2.44 4.74
C GLY A 36 7.52 2.04 3.31
N TYR A 37 6.64 1.05 3.10
CA TYR A 37 6.29 0.56 1.75
C TYR A 37 5.24 1.42 1.04
N ILE A 38 4.39 2.12 1.80
CA ILE A 38 3.36 3.01 1.25
C ILE A 38 3.28 4.30 2.06
N ARG A 39 2.62 5.30 1.51
CA ARG A 39 2.31 6.55 2.19
C ARG A 39 0.84 6.88 2.02
N ILE A 40 0.14 7.07 3.14
CA ILE A 40 -1.29 7.35 3.15
C ILE A 40 -1.49 8.85 3.33
N ASN A 41 -1.98 9.53 2.30
CA ASN A 41 -2.41 10.92 2.39
C ASN A 41 -3.84 10.97 2.94
N ARG A 42 -3.94 11.15 4.26
CA ARG A 42 -5.21 11.38 4.99
C ARG A 42 -5.71 12.83 4.90
N ASP A 43 -4.90 13.72 4.34
CA ASP A 43 -5.19 15.16 4.22
C ASP A 43 -6.18 15.49 3.08
N SER A 44 -6.36 14.57 2.13
CA SER A 44 -7.31 14.72 1.02
C SER A 44 -8.66 14.07 1.34
N VAL A 45 -9.73 14.74 0.91
CA VAL A 45 -11.13 14.25 0.97
C VAL A 45 -11.27 12.86 0.35
N GLN A 46 -10.39 12.51 -0.59
CA GLN A 46 -10.12 11.13 -0.97
C GLN A 46 -8.83 10.69 -0.28
N HIS A 47 -8.95 9.79 0.70
CA HIS A 47 -7.79 9.09 1.24
C HIS A 47 -7.05 8.42 0.09
N SER A 48 -5.86 8.93 -0.22
CA SER A 48 -5.05 8.47 -1.34
C SER A 48 -3.78 7.85 -0.78
N SER A 49 -3.56 6.60 -1.11
CA SER A 49 -2.33 5.88 -0.81
C SER A 49 -1.41 5.92 -2.02
N SER A 50 -0.13 6.18 -1.82
CA SER A 50 0.90 6.10 -2.85
C SER A 50 1.96 5.11 -2.42
N ILE A 51 2.39 4.24 -3.33
CA ILE A 51 3.49 3.31 -3.09
C ILE A 51 4.80 4.10 -3.00
N THR A 52 5.66 3.74 -2.04
CA THR A 52 7.01 4.32 -1.93
C THR A 52 7.98 3.57 -2.84
N PRO A 53 9.20 4.10 -3.06
CA PRO A 53 10.25 3.36 -3.77
C PRO A 53 10.56 2.01 -3.12
N GLU A 54 10.54 1.93 -1.79
CA GLU A 54 10.77 0.70 -1.02
C GLU A 54 9.65 -0.33 -1.25
N GLY A 55 8.39 0.12 -1.31
CA GLY A 55 7.26 -0.75 -1.63
C GLY A 55 7.28 -1.25 -3.06
N MET A 56 7.68 -0.39 -4.01
CA MET A 56 7.88 -0.81 -5.40
C MET A 56 9.01 -1.83 -5.53
N GLU A 57 10.13 -1.62 -4.85
CA GLU A 57 11.21 -2.60 -4.85
C GLU A 57 10.70 -3.93 -4.27
N PHE A 58 10.00 -3.92 -3.14
CA PHE A 58 9.41 -5.14 -2.60
C PHE A 58 8.41 -5.83 -3.54
N LEU A 59 7.63 -5.05 -4.31
CA LEU A 59 6.65 -5.56 -5.27
C LEU A 59 7.32 -6.15 -6.52
N TYR A 60 8.30 -5.46 -7.10
CA TYR A 60 8.92 -5.79 -8.40
C TYR A 60 10.21 -6.61 -8.29
N HIS A 61 10.87 -6.63 -7.14
CA HIS A 61 12.18 -7.28 -6.93
C HIS A 61 12.08 -8.74 -6.50
N ASP A 62 10.88 -9.34 -6.48
CA ASP A 62 10.68 -10.77 -6.21
C ASP A 62 10.84 -11.64 -7.48
N LYS A 63 11.82 -11.28 -8.31
CA LYS A 63 12.31 -12.09 -9.44
C LYS A 63 13.79 -12.38 -9.22
N GLU A 64 14.11 -13.21 -8.23
CA GLU A 64 15.35 -13.99 -8.19
C GLU A 64 15.06 -15.45 -7.85
#